data_AF-A7A2M0-F1
#
_entry.id   AF-A7A2M0-F1
#
_cell.length_a   1.000
_cell.length_b   1.000
_cell.length_c   1.000
_cell.angle_alpha   90.00
_cell.angle_beta   90.00
_cell.angle_gamma   90.00
#
_symmetry.space_group_name_H-M   'P 1'
#
loop_
_entity.id
_entity.type
_entity.pdbx_description
1 polymer ?
#
loop_
_entity_poly.entity_id
_entity_poly.type
_entity_poly.pdbx_seq_one_letter_code
_entity_poly.pdbx_strand_id
1 'polypeptide(L)'
;MLFQLRVWDYLAWALDDKRLDHVENLYYKGRPISVSTFANPNVPMVKCFDKAELSAGDIDSEYPFVIQADGMFDADVMDEREWIASQPAYTSLSVWDKFETLLPAKPSVECVDSGTRMFIRFTLGELAGMLNSGLPLGGGR
;
A
#
# COMPACT_ATOMS: atom_id res chain seq x y z
N MET A 1 0.07 -1.26 -16.17
CA MET A 1 -1.33 -0.79 -16.26
C MET A 1 -2.28 -1.72 -15.52
N LEU A 2 -2.34 -3.02 -15.83
CA LEU A 2 -3.23 -3.98 -15.13
C LEU A 2 -3.00 -4.09 -13.61
N PHE A 3 -1.74 -4.13 -13.16
CA PHE A 3 -1.44 -4.25 -11.72
C PHE A 3 -1.93 -3.07 -10.89
N GLN A 4 -1.70 -1.84 -11.36
CA GLN A 4 -2.17 -0.62 -10.70
C GLN A 4 -3.68 -0.61 -10.52
N LEU A 5 -4.42 -0.94 -11.59
CA LEU A 5 -5.88 -1.01 -11.54
C LEU A 5 -6.35 -2.02 -10.49
N ARG A 6 -5.77 -3.21 -10.44
CA ARG A 6 -6.13 -4.22 -9.43
C ARG A 6 -5.85 -3.77 -8.00
N VAL A 7 -4.77 -3.01 -7.77
CA VAL A 7 -4.46 -2.44 -6.46
C VAL A 7 -5.51 -1.42 -6.04
N TRP A 8 -5.89 -0.51 -6.93
CA TRP A 8 -6.91 0.50 -6.64
C TRP A 8 -8.31 -0.10 -6.49
N ASP A 9 -8.71 -1.04 -7.35
CA ASP A 9 -9.96 -1.80 -7.21
C ASP A 9 -10.01 -2.54 -5.87
N TYR A 10 -8.90 -3.13 -5.44
CA TYR A 10 -8.81 -3.78 -4.14
C TYR A 10 -8.95 -2.78 -2.99
N LEU A 11 -8.27 -1.63 -3.04
CA LEU A 11 -8.37 -0.61 -2.00
C LEU A 11 -9.78 -0.01 -1.93
N ALA A 12 -10.43 0.24 -3.06
CA ALA A 12 -11.80 0.72 -3.14
C ALA A 12 -12.76 -0.26 -2.47
N TRP A 13 -12.63 -1.55 -2.77
CA TRP A 13 -13.40 -2.59 -2.10
C TRP A 13 -13.05 -2.70 -0.60
N ALA A 14 -11.77 -2.80 -0.26
CA ALA A 14 -11.31 -3.08 1.10
C ALA A 14 -11.70 -1.98 2.08
N LEU A 15 -11.68 -0.71 1.63
CA LEU A 15 -12.02 0.47 2.43
C LEU A 15 -13.48 0.92 2.27
N ASP A 16 -14.28 0.21 1.47
CA ASP A 16 -15.65 0.60 1.08
C ASP A 16 -15.72 2.06 0.54
N ASP A 17 -14.69 2.46 -0.23
CA ASP A 17 -14.59 3.81 -0.81
C ASP A 17 -14.57 3.75 -2.35
N LYS A 18 -15.76 3.85 -2.93
CA LYS A 18 -15.98 3.88 -4.39
C LYS A 18 -15.39 5.11 -5.09
N ARG A 19 -14.91 6.12 -4.35
CA ARG A 19 -14.22 7.26 -4.97
C ARG A 19 -12.87 6.82 -5.54
N LEU A 20 -12.26 5.81 -4.93
CA LEU A 20 -10.96 5.28 -5.35
C LEU A 20 -11.02 4.60 -6.74
N ASP A 21 -12.20 4.12 -7.17
CA ASP A 21 -12.42 3.58 -8.52
C ASP A 21 -12.27 4.64 -9.63
N HIS A 22 -12.29 5.93 -9.27
CA HIS A 22 -12.35 7.04 -10.22
C HIS A 22 -11.28 8.10 -9.99
N VAL A 23 -10.92 8.31 -8.73
CA VAL A 23 -9.99 9.33 -8.28
C VAL A 23 -9.04 8.62 -7.33
N GLU A 24 -7.83 8.32 -7.80
CA GLU A 24 -6.74 7.63 -7.07
C GLU A 24 -6.19 8.47 -5.89
N ASN A 25 -7.08 9.09 -5.11
CA ASN A 25 -6.78 9.95 -3.98
C ASN A 25 -7.22 9.26 -2.69
N LEU A 26 -6.26 8.66 -2.00
CA LEU A 26 -6.47 8.00 -0.73
C LEU A 26 -6.21 8.97 0.43
N TYR A 27 -7.12 9.01 1.40
CA TYR A 27 -6.96 9.82 2.60
C TYR A 27 -7.11 8.96 3.84
N TYR A 28 -6.26 9.22 4.84
CA TYR A 28 -6.39 8.65 6.17
C TYR A 28 -6.34 9.75 7.22
N LYS A 29 -7.37 9.82 8.07
CA LYS A 29 -7.52 10.87 9.10
C LYS A 29 -7.35 12.30 8.53
N GLY A 30 -7.86 12.53 7.31
CA GLY A 30 -7.79 13.82 6.62
C GLY A 30 -6.44 14.15 5.98
N ARG A 31 -5.48 13.21 5.98
CA ARG A 31 -4.15 13.39 5.37
C ARG A 31 -4.05 12.58 4.08
N PRO A 32 -3.52 13.13 2.98
CA PRO A 32 -3.35 12.40 1.74
C PRO A 32 -2.31 11.30 1.90
N ILE A 33 -2.60 10.11 1.41
CA ILE A 33 -1.72 8.95 1.37
C ILE A 33 -1.36 8.68 -0.09
N SER A 34 -0.07 8.67 -0.42
CA SER A 34 0.39 8.37 -1.76
C SER A 34 0.64 6.87 -1.90
N VAL A 35 0.01 6.22 -2.88
CA VAL A 35 0.20 4.80 -3.17
C VAL A 35 0.78 4.67 -4.57
N SER A 36 2.05 4.27 -4.65
CA SER A 36 2.74 4.03 -5.92
C SER A 36 2.85 2.53 -6.20
N THR A 37 2.53 2.12 -7.42
CA THR A 37 2.49 0.69 -7.80
C THR A 37 3.58 0.31 -8.79
N PHE A 38 4.21 -0.85 -8.58
CA PHE A 38 5.29 -1.35 -9.44
C PHE A 38 5.07 -2.81 -9.78
N ALA A 39 4.76 -3.10 -11.05
CA ALA A 39 4.49 -4.46 -11.51
C ALA A 39 5.75 -5.34 -11.70
N ASN A 40 6.95 -4.74 -11.65
CA ASN A 40 8.20 -5.48 -11.86
C ASN A 40 8.86 -5.79 -10.50
N PRO A 41 8.91 -7.06 -10.06
CA PRO A 41 9.52 -7.45 -8.79
C PRO A 41 11.04 -7.20 -8.76
N ASN A 42 11.69 -7.13 -9.91
CA ASN A 42 13.16 -7.02 -9.99
C ASN A 42 13.67 -5.59 -9.77
N VAL A 43 12.77 -4.61 -9.63
CA VAL A 43 13.19 -3.23 -9.34
C VAL A 43 13.54 -3.13 -7.85
N PRO A 44 14.75 -2.68 -7.49
CA PRO A 44 15.15 -2.53 -6.09
C PRO A 44 14.20 -1.61 -5.33
N MET A 45 13.87 -1.97 -4.08
CA MET A 45 12.93 -1.23 -3.23
C MET A 45 13.24 0.27 -3.14
N VAL A 46 14.52 0.63 -2.99
CA VAL A 46 14.97 2.02 -2.92
C VAL A 46 14.57 2.81 -4.17
N LYS A 47 14.73 2.22 -5.36
CA LYS A 47 14.36 2.89 -6.62
C LYS A 47 12.85 3.04 -6.79
N CYS A 48 12.08 2.07 -6.31
CA CYS A 48 10.62 2.19 -6.28
C CYS A 48 10.20 3.30 -5.31
N PHE A 49 10.82 3.34 -4.12
CA PHE A 49 10.50 4.32 -3.10
C PHE A 49 10.90 5.74 -3.50
N ASP A 50 12.07 5.95 -4.12
CA ASP A 50 12.48 7.28 -4.61
C ASP A 50 11.45 7.86 -5.60
N LYS A 51 10.82 7.01 -6.43
CA LYS A 51 9.73 7.42 -7.32
C LYS A 51 8.43 7.69 -6.59
N ALA A 52 8.15 6.91 -5.54
CA ALA A 52 6.99 7.13 -4.69
C ALA A 52 7.10 8.43 -3.90
N GLU A 53 8.29 8.81 -3.43
CA GLU A 53 8.55 10.10 -2.78
C GLU A 53 8.25 11.27 -3.72
N LEU A 54 8.67 11.18 -4.99
CA LEU A 54 8.34 12.19 -6.00
C LEU A 54 6.81 12.30 -6.21
N SER A 55 6.14 11.16 -6.37
CA SER A 55 4.69 11.11 -6.59
C SER A 55 3.91 11.61 -5.38
N ALA A 56 4.41 11.37 -4.16
CA ALA A 56 3.83 11.92 -2.94
C ALA A 56 3.98 13.44 -2.86
N GLY A 57 5.09 13.99 -3.36
CA GLY A 57 5.30 15.44 -3.49
C GLY A 57 4.27 16.13 -4.38
N ASP A 58 3.82 15.47 -5.46
CA ASP A 58 2.82 16.03 -6.38
C ASP A 58 1.43 16.23 -5.76
N ILE A 59 1.12 15.50 -4.68
CA ILE A 59 -0.15 15.57 -3.96
C ILE A 59 0.00 16.09 -2.52
N ASP A 60 1.15 16.71 -2.20
CA ASP A 60 1.51 17.19 -0.86
C ASP A 60 1.34 16.12 0.25
N SER A 61 1.64 14.86 -0.06
CA SER A 61 1.58 13.74 0.88
C SER A 61 2.91 13.52 1.59
N GLU A 62 2.86 13.39 2.92
CA GLU A 62 3.99 12.96 3.74
C GLU A 62 4.11 11.43 3.84
N TYR A 63 3.21 10.68 3.19
CA TYR A 63 3.04 9.24 3.38
C TYR A 63 3.12 8.47 2.07
N PRO A 64 4.31 8.39 1.43
CA PRO A 64 4.54 7.50 0.30
C PRO A 64 4.53 6.04 0.76
N PHE A 65 3.66 5.24 0.14
CA PHE A 65 3.65 3.79 0.22
C PHE A 65 3.88 3.21 -1.18
N VAL A 66 4.60 2.10 -1.21
CA VAL A 66 4.87 1.36 -2.43
C VAL A 66 4.16 0.02 -2.35
N ILE A 67 3.44 -0.35 -3.40
CA ILE A 67 2.95 -1.71 -3.64
C ILE A 67 3.73 -2.29 -4.81
N GLN A 68 4.46 -3.37 -4.58
CA GLN A 68 5.26 -4.01 -5.62
C GLN A 68 4.72 -5.41 -5.88
N ALA A 69 4.51 -5.75 -7.15
CA ALA A 69 4.05 -7.08 -7.50
C ALA A 69 5.12 -8.12 -7.16
N ASP A 70 4.71 -9.22 -6.55
CA ASP A 70 5.53 -10.39 -6.28
C ASP A 70 4.87 -11.62 -6.93
N GLY A 71 5.54 -12.16 -7.95
CA GLY A 71 5.02 -13.23 -8.78
C GLY A 71 3.96 -12.80 -9.80
N MET A 72 3.47 -13.77 -10.56
CA MET A 72 2.34 -13.60 -11.49
C MET A 72 1.06 -14.13 -10.86
N PHE A 73 -0.06 -13.50 -11.17
CA PHE A 73 -1.38 -13.99 -10.78
C PHE A 73 -1.69 -15.30 -11.51
N ASP A 74 -2.10 -16.32 -10.75
CA ASP A 74 -2.57 -17.60 -11.26
C ASP A 74 -3.95 -17.90 -10.64
N ALA A 75 -4.97 -17.84 -11.49
CA ALA A 75 -6.37 -18.00 -11.09
C ALA A 75 -6.73 -19.44 -10.68
N ASP A 76 -5.90 -20.43 -11.05
CA ASP A 76 -6.09 -21.82 -10.65
C ASP A 76 -5.52 -22.08 -9.23
N VAL A 77 -4.73 -21.15 -8.70
CA VAL A 77 -4.03 -21.28 -7.42
C VAL A 77 -4.68 -20.46 -6.31
N MET A 78 -5.16 -19.24 -6.60
CA MET A 78 -5.79 -18.39 -5.59
C MET A 78 -6.76 -17.37 -6.18
N ASP A 79 -7.65 -16.84 -5.32
CA ASP A 79 -8.54 -15.75 -5.67
C ASP A 79 -7.75 -14.46 -5.98
N GLU A 80 -8.23 -13.65 -6.92
CA GLU A 80 -7.55 -12.42 -7.32
C GLU A 80 -7.41 -11.43 -6.16
N ARG A 81 -8.39 -11.34 -5.25
CA ARG A 81 -8.31 -10.45 -4.09
C ARG A 81 -7.32 -10.96 -3.05
N GLU A 82 -7.26 -12.27 -2.86
CA GLU A 82 -6.25 -12.87 -1.98
C GLU A 82 -4.85 -12.65 -2.55
N TRP A 83 -4.67 -12.82 -3.87
CA TRP A 83 -3.42 -12.52 -4.54
C TRP A 83 -3.03 -11.06 -4.38
N ILE A 84 -3.95 -10.12 -4.67
CA ILE A 84 -3.68 -8.68 -4.54
C ILE A 84 -3.41 -8.29 -3.09
N ALA A 85 -4.17 -8.83 -2.14
CA ALA A 85 -3.94 -8.58 -0.71
C ALA A 85 -2.55 -9.03 -0.26
N SER A 86 -2.02 -10.12 -0.82
CA SER A 86 -0.70 -10.66 -0.47
C SER A 86 0.49 -9.85 -1.02
N GLN A 87 0.23 -8.91 -1.94
CA GLN A 87 1.31 -8.18 -2.60
C GLN A 87 2.10 -7.34 -1.60
N PRO A 88 3.44 -7.35 -1.65
CA PRO A 88 4.24 -6.62 -0.70
C PRO A 88 4.03 -5.11 -0.81
N ALA A 89 3.78 -4.53 0.34
CA ALA A 89 3.66 -3.12 0.57
C ALA A 89 4.79 -2.65 1.49
N TYR A 90 5.33 -1.47 1.24
CA TYR A 90 6.37 -0.92 2.10
C TYR A 90 6.43 0.60 2.09
N THR A 91 7.01 1.13 3.16
CA THR A 91 7.40 2.54 3.28
C THR A 91 8.73 2.66 4.02
N SER A 92 9.37 3.83 3.99
CA SER A 92 10.60 4.05 4.76
C SER A 92 10.32 4.09 6.26
N LEU A 93 11.32 3.75 7.06
CA LEU A 93 11.21 3.83 8.53
C LEU A 93 10.80 5.24 9.01
N SER A 94 11.34 6.28 8.39
CA SER A 94 11.01 7.68 8.75
C SER A 94 9.56 8.06 8.44
N VAL A 95 8.99 7.54 7.36
CA VAL A 95 7.56 7.73 7.03
C VAL A 95 6.69 6.90 7.97
N TRP A 96 7.10 5.67 8.25
CA TRP A 96 6.40 4.80 9.18
C TRP A 96 6.30 5.41 10.58
N ASP A 97 7.39 5.94 11.12
CA ASP A 97 7.41 6.57 12.45
C ASP A 97 6.36 7.69 12.57
N LYS A 98 6.11 8.43 11.48
CA LYS A 98 5.04 9.44 11.44
C LYS A 98 3.66 8.79 11.33
N PHE A 99 3.51 7.82 10.42
CA PHE A 99 2.23 7.18 10.13
C PHE A 99 1.70 6.38 11.33
N GLU A 100 2.57 5.67 12.04
CA GLU A 100 2.24 4.83 13.21
C GLU A 100 1.57 5.67 14.32
N THR A 101 1.91 6.95 14.45
CA THR A 101 1.25 7.86 15.42
C THR A 101 -0.23 8.10 15.14
N LEU A 102 -0.68 7.83 13.90
CA LEU A 102 -2.08 7.97 13.48
C LEU A 102 -2.88 6.67 13.66
N LEU A 103 -2.20 5.56 13.95
CA LEU A 103 -2.84 4.25 14.09
C LEU A 103 -3.42 4.08 15.50
N PRO A 104 -4.62 3.47 15.63
CA PRO A 104 -5.22 3.21 16.93
C PRO A 104 -4.44 2.16 17.74
N ALA A 105 -3.71 1.28 17.07
CA ALA A 105 -2.84 0.27 17.66
C ALA A 105 -1.58 0.12 16.80
N LYS A 106 -0.44 -0.15 17.45
CA LYS A 106 0.84 -0.38 16.78
C LYS A 106 0.88 -1.81 16.22
N PRO A 107 0.89 -2.01 14.90
CA PRO A 107 1.00 -3.35 14.33
C PRO A 107 2.42 -3.88 14.48
N SER A 108 2.57 -5.20 14.53
CA SER A 108 3.87 -5.84 14.37
C SER A 108 4.26 -5.75 12.89
N VAL A 109 5.45 -5.25 12.61
CA VAL A 109 5.91 -5.04 11.23
C VAL A 109 7.32 -5.57 11.04
N GLU A 110 7.65 -5.91 9.79
CA GLU A 110 8.97 -6.37 9.39
C GLU A 110 9.85 -5.18 9.01
N CYS A 111 11.04 -5.07 9.63
CA CYS A 111 12.06 -4.11 9.21
C CYS A 111 13.00 -4.75 8.19
N VAL A 112 13.16 -4.11 7.03
CA VAL A 112 14.01 -4.58 5.93
C VAL A 112 15.11 -3.56 5.67
N ASP A 113 16.37 -3.98 5.76
CA ASP A 113 17.53 -3.17 5.39
C ASP A 113 17.86 -3.33 3.89
N SER A 114 17.83 -2.23 3.15
CA SER A 114 18.25 -2.20 1.74
C SER A 114 19.74 -1.93 1.53
N GLY A 115 20.49 -1.75 2.62
CA GLY A 115 21.88 -1.29 2.66
C GLY A 115 22.05 0.24 2.58
N THR A 116 20.99 0.97 2.23
CA THR A 116 21.00 2.44 2.11
C THR A 116 19.89 3.13 2.89
N ARG A 117 18.73 2.46 3.02
CA ARG A 117 17.58 2.89 3.81
C ARG A 117 16.94 1.69 4.50
N MET A 118 16.40 1.94 5.69
CA MET A 118 15.53 1.00 6.40
C MET A 118 14.09 1.19 5.93
N PHE A 119 13.43 0.07 5.62
CA PHE A 119 12.03 0.03 5.22
C PHE A 119 11.21 -0.79 6.21
N ILE A 120 9.94 -0.45 6.28
CA ILE A 120 8.92 -1.27 6.94
C ILE A 120 8.15 -1.99 5.84
N ARG A 121 8.12 -3.32 5.91
CA ARG A 121 7.42 -4.20 4.97
C ARG A 121 6.22 -4.86 5.63
N PHE A 122 5.15 -4.96 4.86
CA PHE A 122 3.89 -5.66 5.15
C PHE A 122 3.23 -6.01 3.81
N THR A 123 1.97 -6.40 3.83
CA THR A 123 1.15 -6.73 2.66
C THR A 123 0.14 -5.63 2.37
N LEU A 124 -0.38 -5.56 1.13
CA LEU A 124 -1.45 -4.63 0.79
C LEU A 124 -2.70 -4.84 1.66
N GLY A 125 -3.00 -6.09 2.04
CA GLY A 125 -4.09 -6.40 2.95
C GLY A 125 -3.88 -5.83 4.37
N GLU A 126 -2.66 -5.91 4.89
CA GLU A 126 -2.32 -5.27 6.17
C GLU A 126 -2.40 -3.74 6.07
N LEU A 127 -1.95 -3.14 4.97
CA LEU A 127 -2.11 -1.71 4.72
C LEU A 127 -3.58 -1.29 4.72
N ALA A 128 -4.42 -2.01 3.96
CA ALA A 128 -5.86 -1.75 3.92
C ALA A 128 -6.48 -1.91 5.32
N GLY A 129 -6.07 -2.93 6.08
CA GLY A 129 -6.49 -3.12 7.48
C GLY A 129 -6.14 -1.93 8.37
N MET A 130 -4.93 -1.41 8.26
CA MET A 130 -4.51 -0.20 8.99
C MET A 130 -5.34 1.02 8.61
N LEU A 131 -5.57 1.23 7.31
CA LEU A 131 -6.35 2.36 6.78
C LEU A 131 -7.83 2.26 7.14
N ASN A 132 -8.37 1.04 7.28
CA ASN A 132 -9.72 0.78 7.76
C ASN A 132 -9.82 0.77 9.31
N SER A 133 -8.79 1.26 10.02
CA SER A 133 -8.75 1.30 11.49
C SER A 133 -8.92 -0.08 12.16
N GLY A 134 -8.51 -1.15 11.49
CA GLY A 134 -8.67 -2.53 11.95
C GLY A 134 -10.08 -3.11 11.82
N LEU A 135 -11.00 -2.41 11.16
CA LEU A 135 -12.33 -2.93 10.85
C LEU A 135 -12.26 -4.00 9.73
N PRO A 136 -13.23 -4.94 9.67
CA PRO A 136 -13.29 -5.92 8.60
C PRO A 136 -13.27 -5.26 7.22
N LEU A 137 -12.37 -5.74 6.35
CA LEU A 137 -12.27 -5.26 4.98
C LEU A 137 -13.47 -5.70 4.15
N GLY A 138 -13.87 -4.85 3.19
CA GLY A 138 -14.88 -5.23 2.21
C GLY A 138 -16.27 -5.42 2.76
N GLY A 139 -16.61 -4.67 3.82
CA GLY A 139 -17.86 -4.78 4.57
C GLY A 139 -19.08 -4.88 3.66
N GLY A 140 -19.74 -6.05 3.73
CA GLY A 140 -21.00 -6.28 3.04
C GLY A 140 -22.12 -5.40 3.58
N ARG A 141 -22.70 -4.60 2.70
CA ARG A 141 -24.11 -4.24 2.72
C ARG A 141 -24.72 -4.56 1.37
#